data_AF-A0A1M4T6U7-F1
#
_entry.id   AF-A0A1M4T6U7-F1
#
_cell.length_a   1.000
_cell.length_b   1.000
_cell.length_c   1.000
_cell.angle_alpha   90.00
_cell.angle_beta   90.00
_cell.angle_gamma   90.00
#
_symmetry.space_group_name_H-M   'P 1'
#
loop_
_entity.id
_entity.type
_entity.pdbx_description
1 polymer ?
#
loop_
_entity_poly.entity_id
_entity_poly.type
_entity_poly.pdbx_seq_one_letter_code
_entity_poly.pdbx_strand_id
1 'polypeptide(L)'
;MDDIKALETRIVNALDRIRAGLGAQADAGEMAALQAELERERAAHAGLQDRMARLQVQQDGRIAELESRCGAQADHIGDLDAELQQLRASNADLTQLCAQLRGAATAGAADPELINRALLAEVDGLTAQRSAEAAEVAAILSDLKPLLQREG
;
A
#
# COMPACT_ATOMS: atom_id res chain seq x y z
N MET A 1 37.62 -70.76 -49.88
CA MET A 1 37.91 -70.54 -48.45
C MET A 1 38.29 -69.08 -48.19
N ASP A 2 38.93 -68.39 -49.15
CA ASP A 2 39.25 -66.95 -49.04
C ASP A 2 38.04 -66.01 -49.15
N ASP A 3 37.04 -66.32 -49.98
CA ASP A 3 35.84 -65.48 -50.10
C ASP A 3 35.05 -65.38 -48.79
N ILE A 4 35.04 -66.46 -47.99
CA ILE A 4 34.38 -66.50 -46.69
C ILE A 4 35.09 -65.56 -45.71
N LYS A 5 36.43 -65.56 -45.67
CA LYS A 5 37.22 -64.65 -44.83
C LYS A 5 37.07 -63.18 -45.24
N ALA A 6 36.97 -62.92 -46.55
CA ALA A 6 36.69 -61.58 -47.07
C ALA A 6 35.29 -61.09 -46.65
N LEU A 7 34.29 -61.97 -46.69
CA LEU A 7 32.94 -61.68 -46.21
C LEU A 7 32.91 -61.44 -44.69
N GLU A 8 33.60 -62.27 -43.90
CA GLU A 8 33.71 -62.10 -42.45
C GLU A 8 34.33 -60.74 -42.09
N THR A 9 35.44 -60.36 -42.74
CA THR A 9 36.10 -59.06 -42.52
C THR A 9 35.18 -57.90 -42.87
N ARG A 10 34.41 -58.02 -43.97
CA ARG A 10 33.44 -56.99 -44.37
C ARG A 10 32.28 -56.88 -43.40
N ILE A 11 31.78 -58.00 -42.87
CA ILE A 11 30.71 -58.03 -41.86
C ILE A 11 31.19 -57.39 -40.56
N VAL A 12 32.39 -57.73 -40.07
CA VAL A 12 32.96 -57.12 -38.85
C VAL A 12 33.08 -55.61 -39.01
N ASN A 13 33.64 -55.12 -40.13
CA ASN A 13 33.74 -53.70 -40.41
C ASN A 13 32.36 -53.01 -40.53
N ALA A 14 31.36 -53.69 -41.09
CA ALA A 14 30.01 -53.17 -41.15
C ALA A 14 29.36 -53.09 -39.75
N LEU A 15 29.56 -54.11 -38.91
CA LEU A 15 29.07 -54.15 -37.53
C LEU A 15 29.73 -53.07 -36.66
N ASP A 16 31.03 -52.83 -36.81
CA ASP A 16 31.73 -51.75 -36.09
C ASP A 16 31.23 -50.37 -36.50
N ARG A 17 30.96 -50.15 -37.79
CA ARG A 17 30.34 -48.92 -38.29
C ARG A 17 28.91 -48.73 -37.77
N ILE A 18 28.12 -49.81 -37.73
CA ILE A 18 26.77 -49.77 -37.15
C ILE A 18 26.85 -49.46 -35.66
N ARG A 19 27.76 -50.08 -34.92
CA ARG A 19 27.98 -49.82 -33.49
C ARG A 19 28.36 -48.36 -33.24
N ALA A 20 29.29 -47.81 -34.02
CA ALA A 20 29.69 -46.40 -33.92
C ALA A 20 28.53 -45.45 -34.29
N GLY A 21 27.76 -45.79 -35.35
CA GLY A 21 26.59 -45.03 -35.76
C GLY A 21 25.48 -45.02 -34.70
N LEU A 22 25.23 -46.16 -34.05
CA LEU A 22 24.26 -46.26 -32.94
C LEU A 22 24.69 -45.44 -31.72
N GLY A 23 26.00 -45.43 -31.39
CA GLY A 23 26.53 -44.57 -30.33
C GLY A 23 26.33 -43.08 -30.63
N ALA A 24 26.72 -42.63 -31.81
CA ALA A 24 26.52 -41.23 -32.23
C ALA A 24 25.03 -40.83 -32.29
N GLN A 25 24.15 -41.77 -32.67
CA GLN A 25 22.71 -41.53 -32.69
C GLN A 25 22.12 -41.45 -31.27
N ALA A 26 22.63 -42.23 -30.32
CA ALA A 26 22.25 -42.14 -28.91
C ALA A 26 22.68 -40.77 -28.33
N ASP A 27 23.94 -40.36 -28.53
CA ASP A 27 24.46 -39.07 -28.07
C ASP A 27 23.68 -37.89 -28.68
N ALA A 28 23.33 -37.97 -29.96
CA ALA A 28 22.51 -36.96 -30.62
C ALA A 28 21.08 -36.90 -30.04
N GLY A 29 20.51 -38.04 -29.67
CA GLY A 29 19.22 -38.13 -28.99
C GLY A 29 19.25 -37.51 -27.58
N GLU A 30 20.30 -37.78 -26.81
CA GLU A 30 20.50 -37.18 -25.48
C GLU A 30 20.69 -35.67 -25.56
N MET A 31 21.50 -35.19 -26.52
CA MET A 31 21.71 -33.76 -26.73
C MET A 31 20.43 -33.03 -27.13
N ALA A 32 19.60 -33.64 -27.99
CA ALA A 32 18.30 -33.08 -28.36
C ALA A 32 17.34 -33.05 -27.16
N ALA A 33 17.35 -34.07 -26.30
CA ALA A 33 16.53 -34.11 -25.09
C ALA A 33 16.94 -33.01 -24.08
N LEU A 34 18.25 -32.82 -23.86
CA LEU A 34 18.78 -31.77 -22.99
C LEU A 34 18.47 -30.37 -23.52
N GLN A 35 18.53 -30.16 -24.84
CA GLN A 35 18.14 -28.89 -25.47
C GLN A 35 16.66 -28.60 -25.26
N ALA A 36 15.79 -29.60 -25.45
CA ALA A 36 14.36 -29.44 -25.21
C ALA A 36 14.05 -29.10 -23.75
N GLU A 37 14.75 -29.71 -22.79
CA GLU A 37 14.58 -29.41 -21.37
C GLU A 37 15.07 -27.99 -21.03
N LEU A 38 16.22 -27.58 -21.57
CA LEU A 38 16.73 -26.21 -21.40
C LEU A 38 15.77 -25.16 -21.95
N GLU A 39 15.13 -25.42 -23.10
CA GLU A 39 14.11 -24.52 -23.65
C GLU A 39 12.87 -24.44 -22.76
N ARG A 40 12.42 -25.57 -22.19
CA ARG A 40 11.31 -25.59 -21.21
C ARG A 40 11.65 -24.78 -19.97
N GLU A 41 12.85 -24.98 -19.40
CA GLU A 41 13.29 -24.23 -18.23
C GLU A 41 13.39 -22.73 -18.52
N ARG A 42 13.94 -22.35 -19.67
CA ARG A 42 14.02 -20.93 -20.08
C ARG A 42 12.63 -20.32 -20.24
N ALA A 43 11.68 -21.03 -20.84
CA ALA A 43 10.30 -20.56 -20.95
C ALA A 43 9.62 -20.41 -19.58
N ALA A 44 9.83 -21.38 -18.68
CA ALA A 44 9.32 -21.31 -17.31
C ALA A 44 9.94 -20.12 -16.55
N HIS A 45 11.26 -19.92 -16.69
CA HIS A 45 11.97 -18.80 -16.07
C HIS A 45 11.47 -17.44 -16.57
N ALA A 46 11.29 -17.28 -17.88
CA ALA A 46 10.71 -16.06 -18.46
C ALA A 46 9.30 -15.78 -17.89
N GLY A 47 8.47 -16.82 -17.79
CA GLY A 47 7.13 -16.70 -17.20
C GLY A 47 7.14 -16.30 -15.72
N LEU A 48 8.12 -16.78 -14.94
CA LEU A 48 8.31 -16.37 -13.55
C LEU A 48 8.79 -14.92 -13.44
N GLN A 49 9.74 -14.51 -14.29
CA GLN A 49 10.21 -13.12 -14.34
C GLN A 49 9.08 -12.15 -14.66
N ASP A 50 8.22 -12.47 -15.63
CA ASP A 50 7.05 -11.66 -15.96
C ASP A 50 6.07 -11.55 -14.78
N ARG A 51 5.85 -12.65 -14.05
CA ARG A 51 5.01 -12.64 -12.84
C ARG A 51 5.64 -11.80 -11.73
N MET A 52 6.94 -11.91 -11.51
CA MET A 52 7.66 -11.10 -10.53
C MET A 52 7.57 -9.61 -10.87
N ALA A 53 7.79 -9.23 -12.14
CA ALA A 53 7.67 -7.84 -12.58
C ALA A 53 6.24 -7.30 -12.34
N ARG A 54 5.21 -8.09 -12.68
CA ARG A 54 3.80 -7.71 -12.42
C ARG A 54 3.49 -7.58 -10.92
N LEU A 55 4.03 -8.48 -10.10
CA LEU A 55 3.85 -8.40 -8.65
C LEU A 55 4.57 -7.20 -8.05
N GLN A 56 5.76 -6.88 -8.55
CA GLN A 56 6.52 -5.72 -8.10
C GLN A 56 5.78 -4.43 -8.41
N VAL A 57 5.30 -4.24 -9.65
CA VAL A 57 4.47 -3.08 -10.01
C VAL A 57 3.22 -2.95 -9.13
N GLN A 58 2.56 -4.07 -8.81
CA GLN A 58 1.40 -4.06 -7.91
C GLN A 58 1.78 -3.70 -6.46
N GLN A 59 2.91 -4.21 -5.97
CA GLN A 59 3.39 -3.91 -4.62
C GLN A 59 3.80 -2.46 -4.50
N ASP A 60 4.59 -1.94 -5.46
CA ASP A 60 5.03 -0.55 -5.48
C ASP A 60 3.82 0.40 -5.52
N GLY A 61 2.79 0.06 -6.32
CA GLY A 61 1.53 0.82 -6.34
C GLY A 61 0.79 0.81 -5.00
N ARG A 62 0.72 -0.34 -4.33
CA ARG A 62 0.08 -0.44 -2.99
C ARG A 62 0.87 0.29 -1.92
N ILE A 63 2.20 0.25 -1.98
CA ILE A 63 3.07 0.98 -1.06
C ILE A 63 2.86 2.48 -1.25
N ALA A 64 2.87 2.98 -2.48
CA ALA A 64 2.62 4.39 -2.77
C ALA A 64 1.23 4.85 -2.30
N GLU A 65 0.20 4.02 -2.48
CA GLU A 65 -1.15 4.31 -1.96
C GLU A 65 -1.17 4.38 -0.43
N LEU A 66 -0.53 3.43 0.26
CA LEU A 66 -0.45 3.42 1.72
C LEU A 66 0.36 4.60 2.26
N GLU A 67 1.49 4.93 1.64
CA GLU A 67 2.31 6.10 1.99
C GLU A 67 1.50 7.40 1.83
N SER A 68 0.76 7.54 0.73
CA SER A 68 -0.12 8.69 0.52
C SER A 68 -1.21 8.79 1.57
N ARG A 69 -1.83 7.67 1.94
CA ARG A 69 -2.86 7.64 2.99
C ARG A 69 -2.30 7.97 4.37
N CYS A 70 -1.13 7.44 4.71
CA CYS A 70 -0.43 7.75 5.95
C CYS A 70 -0.07 9.24 6.02
N GLY A 71 0.41 9.83 4.93
CA GLY A 71 0.68 11.26 4.84
C GLY A 71 -0.57 12.11 5.09
N ALA A 72 -1.66 11.83 4.37
CA ALA A 72 -2.93 12.53 4.54
C ALA A 72 -3.49 12.39 5.97
N GLN A 73 -3.34 11.22 6.59
CA GLN A 73 -3.78 10.99 7.96
C GLN A 73 -2.91 11.72 8.99
N ALA A 74 -1.61 11.84 8.75
CA ALA A 74 -0.71 12.62 9.59
C ALA A 74 -1.05 14.11 9.56
N ASP A 75 -1.34 14.66 8.37
CA ASP A 75 -1.81 16.04 8.21
C ASP A 75 -3.13 16.27 8.96
N HIS A 76 -4.09 15.35 8.81
CA HIS A 76 -5.38 15.44 9.51
C HIS A 76 -5.25 15.41 11.04
N ILE A 77 -4.33 14.60 11.58
CA ILE A 77 -4.03 14.59 13.02
C ILE A 77 -3.43 15.93 13.45
N GLY A 78 -2.56 16.53 12.64
CA GLY A 78 -1.99 17.85 12.89
C GLY A 78 -3.06 18.95 12.96
N ASP A 79 -4.03 18.92 12.05
CA ASP A 79 -5.15 19.87 12.04
C ASP A 79 -6.02 19.70 13.30
N LEU A 80 -6.37 18.46 13.67
CA LEU A 80 -7.14 18.18 14.89
C LEU A 80 -6.40 18.61 16.16
N ASP A 81 -5.09 18.43 16.23
CA ASP A 81 -4.28 18.91 17.35
C ASP A 81 -4.32 20.44 17.47
N ALA A 82 -4.25 21.15 16.34
CA ALA A 82 -4.36 22.61 16.31
C ALA A 82 -5.74 23.08 16.81
N GLU A 83 -6.82 22.44 16.33
CA GLU A 83 -8.19 22.72 16.77
C GLU A 83 -8.37 22.45 18.27
N LEU A 84 -7.81 21.35 18.80
CA LEU A 84 -7.86 21.03 20.22
C LEU A 84 -7.11 22.06 21.07
N GLN A 85 -5.96 22.57 20.61
CA GLN A 85 -5.25 23.63 21.33
C GLN A 85 -6.04 24.94 21.34
N GLN A 86 -6.67 25.30 20.21
CA GLN A 86 -7.54 26.46 20.13
C GLN A 86 -8.74 26.34 21.07
N LEU A 87 -9.37 25.17 21.15
CA LEU A 87 -10.48 24.90 22.06
C LEU A 87 -10.05 24.97 23.53
N ARG A 88 -8.86 24.47 23.87
CA ARG A 88 -8.31 24.59 25.23
C ARG A 88 -8.04 26.03 25.62
N ALA A 89 -7.50 26.83 24.70
CA ALA A 89 -7.27 28.25 24.93
C ALA A 89 -8.60 29.00 25.17
N SER A 90 -9.61 28.76 24.33
CA SER A 90 -10.93 29.40 24.51
C SER A 90 -11.61 28.98 25.81
N ASN A 91 -11.48 27.72 26.24
CA ASN A 91 -12.01 27.26 27.52
C ASN A 91 -11.30 27.91 28.73
N ALA A 92 -9.98 28.09 28.64
CA ALA A 92 -9.21 28.78 29.67
C ALA A 92 -9.66 30.26 29.78
N ASP A 93 -9.84 30.92 28.65
CA ASP A 93 -10.33 32.30 28.57
C ASP A 93 -11.74 32.43 29.17
N LEU A 94 -12.65 31.52 28.81
CA LEU A 94 -13.99 31.44 29.39
C LEU A 94 -13.97 31.25 30.91
N THR A 95 -13.10 30.36 31.40
CA THR A 95 -12.96 30.10 32.85
C THR A 95 -12.48 31.36 33.58
N GLN A 96 -11.48 32.05 33.02
CA GLN A 96 -10.96 33.28 33.57
C GLN A 96 -12.03 34.38 33.58
N LEU A 97 -12.78 34.52 32.50
CA LEU A 97 -13.83 35.53 32.36
C LEU A 97 -15.00 35.28 33.30
N CYS A 98 -15.42 34.02 33.46
CA CYS A 98 -16.40 33.62 34.47
C CYS A 98 -15.92 33.89 35.90
N ALA A 99 -14.61 33.79 36.19
CA ALA A 99 -14.06 34.16 37.49
C ALA A 99 -14.08 35.69 37.70
N GLN A 100 -13.74 36.48 36.68
CA GLN A 100 -13.80 37.93 36.71
C GLN A 100 -15.24 38.44 36.91
N LEU A 101 -16.20 37.87 36.18
CA LEU A 101 -17.62 38.18 36.35
C LEU A 101 -18.13 37.86 37.75
N ARG A 102 -17.77 36.70 38.31
CA ARG A 102 -18.12 36.36 39.70
C ARG A 102 -17.54 37.35 40.69
N GLY A 103 -16.26 37.74 40.51
CA GLY A 103 -15.62 38.79 41.31
C GLY A 103 -16.36 40.13 41.24
N ALA A 104 -16.64 40.60 40.03
CA ALA A 104 -17.37 41.84 39.77
C ALA A 104 -18.80 41.84 40.39
N ALA A 105 -19.53 40.72 40.24
CA ALA A 105 -20.83 40.53 40.84
C ALA A 105 -20.78 40.56 42.38
N THR A 106 -19.78 39.90 43.00
CA THR A 106 -19.60 39.94 44.46
C THR A 106 -19.18 41.31 44.99
N ALA A 107 -18.50 42.12 44.19
CA ALA A 107 -18.11 43.48 44.53
C ALA A 107 -19.24 44.51 44.34
N GLY A 108 -20.43 44.09 43.89
CA GLY A 108 -21.55 45.00 43.58
C GLY A 108 -21.29 45.92 42.39
N ALA A 109 -20.22 45.68 41.64
CA ALA A 109 -19.79 46.44 40.48
C ALA A 109 -19.92 45.56 39.23
N ALA A 110 -21.16 45.26 38.83
CA ALA A 110 -21.43 44.57 37.57
C ALA A 110 -21.09 45.51 36.40
N ASP A 111 -19.86 45.43 35.91
CA ASP A 111 -19.38 46.21 34.78
C ASP A 111 -20.03 45.70 33.47
N PRO A 112 -20.80 46.52 32.75
CA PRO A 112 -21.42 46.15 31.47
C PRO A 112 -20.41 45.64 30.44
N GLU A 113 -19.15 46.11 30.49
CA GLU A 113 -18.10 45.72 29.56
C GLU A 113 -17.61 44.28 29.83
N LEU A 114 -17.58 43.85 31.10
CA LEU A 114 -17.25 42.46 31.46
C LEU A 114 -18.34 41.49 31.04
N ILE A 115 -19.61 41.88 31.18
CA ILE A 115 -20.76 41.08 30.72
C ILE A 115 -20.71 40.93 29.19
N ASN A 116 -20.44 42.02 28.47
CA ASN A 116 -20.35 41.97 27.02
C ASN A 116 -19.17 41.11 26.54
N ARG A 117 -18.01 41.20 27.19
CA ARG A 117 -16.88 40.30 26.91
C ARG A 117 -17.23 38.84 27.17
N ALA A 118 -17.96 38.54 28.24
CA ALA A 118 -18.37 37.18 28.56
C ALA A 118 -19.32 36.59 27.53
N LEU A 119 -20.31 37.37 27.10
CA LEU A 119 -21.22 36.98 26.03
C LEU A 119 -20.47 36.77 24.70
N LEU A 120 -19.49 37.62 24.38
CA LEU A 120 -18.65 37.43 23.19
C LEU A 120 -17.83 36.14 23.25
N ALA A 121 -17.17 35.87 24.38
CA ALA A 121 -16.40 34.63 24.55
C ALA A 121 -17.29 33.38 24.50
N GLU A 122 -18.53 33.46 25.01
CA GLU A 122 -19.51 32.37 24.94
C GLU A 122 -19.96 32.12 23.49
N VAL A 123 -20.19 33.18 22.71
CA VAL A 123 -20.48 33.08 21.27
C VAL A 123 -19.31 32.48 20.51
N ASP A 124 -18.08 32.90 20.79
CA ASP A 124 -16.87 32.35 20.16
C ASP A 124 -16.70 30.87 20.51
N GLY A 125 -16.95 30.47 21.76
CA GLY A 125 -16.93 29.08 22.21
C GLY A 125 -17.99 28.21 21.53
N LEU A 126 -19.24 28.69 21.47
CA LEU A 126 -20.33 28.00 20.75
C LEU A 126 -20.03 27.87 19.25
N THR A 127 -19.41 28.89 18.65
CA THR A 127 -19.07 28.88 17.23
C THR A 127 -17.96 27.87 16.94
N ALA A 128 -16.91 27.83 17.78
CA ALA A 128 -15.85 26.84 17.68
C ALA A 128 -16.37 25.42 17.86
N GLN A 129 -17.27 25.21 18.83
CA GLN A 129 -17.89 23.90 19.06
C GLN A 129 -18.74 23.46 17.85
N ARG A 130 -19.57 24.34 17.29
CA ARG A 130 -20.34 24.01 16.07
C ARG A 130 -19.46 23.74 14.86
N SER A 131 -18.31 24.41 14.76
CA SER A 131 -17.32 24.15 13.70
C SER A 131 -16.71 22.76 13.84
N ALA A 132 -16.31 22.37 15.06
CA ALA A 132 -15.78 21.04 15.34
C ALA A 132 -16.83 19.94 15.08
N GLU A 133 -18.07 20.13 15.52
CA GLU A 133 -19.18 19.21 15.24
C GLU A 133 -19.42 19.06 13.72
N ALA A 134 -19.33 20.16 12.95
CA ALA A 134 -19.47 20.11 11.49
C ALA A 134 -18.30 19.37 10.81
N ALA A 135 -17.07 19.57 11.30
CA ALA A 135 -15.89 18.86 10.81
C ALA A 135 -15.98 17.34 11.09
N GLU A 136 -16.41 16.96 12.29
CA GLU A 136 -16.64 15.55 12.67
C GLU A 136 -17.70 14.89 11.78
N VAL A 137 -18.84 15.57 11.56
CA VAL A 137 -19.90 15.08 10.67
C VAL A 137 -19.39 14.95 9.23
N ALA A 138 -18.59 15.90 8.74
CA ALA A 138 -18.01 15.84 7.40
C ALA A 138 -17.04 14.65 7.26
N ALA A 139 -16.22 14.37 8.27
CA ALA A 139 -15.33 13.22 8.31
C ALA A 139 -16.12 11.89 8.29
N ILE A 140 -17.15 11.77 9.14
CA ILE A 140 -18.04 10.60 9.16
C ILE A 140 -18.72 10.39 7.80
N LEU A 141 -19.22 11.46 7.18
CA LEU A 141 -19.84 11.39 5.84
C LEU A 141 -18.83 10.98 4.76
N SER A 142 -17.59 11.47 4.84
CA SER A 142 -16.51 11.07 3.94
C SER A 142 -16.20 9.58 4.05
N ASP A 143 -16.21 9.02 5.26
CA ASP A 143 -15.96 7.60 5.51
C ASP A 143 -17.14 6.70 5.08
N LEU A 144 -18.38 7.15 5.26
CA LEU A 144 -19.58 6.38 4.90
C LEU A 144 -19.86 6.38 3.39
N LYS A 145 -19.54 7.47 2.68
CA LYS A 145 -19.78 7.62 1.23
C LYS A 145 -19.19 6.49 0.37
N PRO A 146 -17.93 6.04 0.54
CA PRO A 146 -17.38 4.93 -0.24
C PRO A 146 -17.97 3.57 0.11
N LEU A 147 -18.53 3.38 1.32
CA LEU A 147 -19.21 2.14 1.70
C LEU A 147 -20.56 2.01 1.01
N LEU A 148 -21.33 3.10 0.94
CA LEU A 148 -22.61 3.13 0.23
C LEU A 148 -22.47 2.92 -1.28
N GLN A 149 -21.36 3.36 -1.88
CA GLN A 149 -21.10 3.18 -3.32
C GLN A 149 -20.62 1.77 -3.71
N ARG A 150 -20.26 0.92 -2.74
CA ARG A 150 -19.87 -0.48 -2.98
C ARG A 150 -21.05 -1.46 -2.95
N GLU A 151 -22.19 -1.05 -2.39
CA GLU A 151 -23.39 -1.88 -2.24
C GLU A 151 -24.48 -1.60 -3.31
N GLY A 152 -24.27 -0.65 -4.22
CA GLY A 152 -25.15 -0.36 -5.37
C GLY A 152 -24.45 -0.59 -6.70
#